data_AF-A0A257X7U2-F1
#
_entry.id   AF-A0A257X7U2-F1
#
_cell.length_a   1.000
_cell.length_b   1.000
_cell.length_c   1.000
_cell.angle_alpha   90.00
_cell.angle_beta   90.00
_cell.angle_gamma   90.00
#
_symmetry.space_group_name_H-M   'P 1'
#
loop_
_entity.id
_entity.type
_entity.pdbx_description
1 polymer ?
#
loop_
_entity_poly.entity_id
_entity_poly.type
_entity_poly.pdbx_seq_one_letter_code
_entity_poly.pdbx_strand_id
1 'polypeptide(L)'
;MIHHLSVSAADPQGVGEFFADLMNGVVVDFPPNPGSCMVFKADGLGTAIEIYPAGSVMERNGEPGAIFVRQPDGADRRSPTHFALSVEMSPDEVLARAAAKGWDAFVCDRGGHLGFANEVSTMSDPNAALDSHQPQAKTLEPA
;
A
#
# COMPACT_ATOMS: atom_id res chain seq x y z
N MET A 1 -7.31 3.78 14.01
CA MET A 1 -5.99 3.11 14.14
C MET A 1 -5.33 3.07 12.77
N ILE A 2 -4.03 3.36 12.67
CA ILE A 2 -3.29 3.32 11.40
C ILE A 2 -2.72 1.91 11.24
N HIS A 3 -3.11 1.22 10.16
CA HIS A 3 -2.64 -0.13 9.86
C HIS A 3 -1.30 -0.10 9.14
N HIS A 4 -1.19 0.71 8.11
CA HIS A 4 0.07 0.90 7.41
C HIS A 4 0.23 2.33 6.97
N LEU A 5 1.46 2.70 6.71
CA LEU A 5 1.84 3.94 6.04
C LEU A 5 2.83 3.62 4.93
N SER A 6 2.98 4.54 4.00
CA SER A 6 3.99 4.45 2.96
C SER A 6 5.03 5.57 3.02
N VAL A 7 6.27 5.21 2.68
CA VAL A 7 7.41 6.12 2.58
C VAL A 7 8.14 5.94 1.25
N SER A 8 8.90 6.96 0.86
CA SER A 8 9.80 6.86 -0.29
C SER A 8 11.25 6.81 0.17
N ALA A 9 12.05 5.93 -0.43
CA ALA A 9 13.47 5.78 -0.12
C ALA A 9 14.33 5.71 -1.40
N ALA A 10 15.58 6.17 -1.31
CA ALA A 10 16.55 5.97 -2.38
C ALA A 10 16.95 4.49 -2.53
N ASP A 11 16.93 3.75 -1.42
CA ASP A 11 17.15 2.30 -1.33
C ASP A 11 15.97 1.66 -0.57
N PRO A 12 14.89 1.28 -1.28
CA PRO A 12 13.72 0.67 -0.64
C PRO A 12 14.03 -0.62 0.11
N GLN A 13 14.89 -1.48 -0.46
CA GLN A 13 15.20 -2.77 0.11
C GLN A 13 15.96 -2.63 1.43
N GLY A 14 17.03 -1.82 1.47
CA GLY A 14 17.79 -1.59 2.69
C GLY A 14 16.96 -0.94 3.80
N VAL A 15 16.06 -0.02 3.44
CA VAL A 15 15.12 0.58 4.41
C VAL A 15 14.10 -0.46 4.90
N GLY A 16 13.64 -1.36 4.02
CA GLY A 16 12.75 -2.46 4.37
C GLY A 16 13.38 -3.41 5.38
N GLU A 17 14.61 -3.85 5.12
CA GLU A 17 15.38 -4.70 6.02
C GLU A 17 15.58 -4.04 7.40
N PHE A 18 15.90 -2.75 7.42
CA PHE A 18 16.01 -1.99 8.66
C PHE A 18 14.70 -1.97 9.46
N PHE A 19 13.57 -1.71 8.82
CA PHE A 19 12.28 -1.72 9.52
C PHE A 19 11.85 -3.12 9.96
N ALA A 20 12.16 -4.15 9.16
CA ALA A 20 11.89 -5.53 9.52
C ALA A 20 12.61 -5.93 10.80
N ASP A 21 13.89 -5.56 10.94
CA ASP A 21 14.66 -5.77 12.17
C ASP A 21 14.02 -5.05 13.37
N LEU A 22 13.68 -3.77 13.22
CA LEU A 22 13.07 -2.97 14.30
C LEU A 22 11.71 -3.51 14.78
N MET A 23 10.89 -4.00 13.86
CA MET A 23 9.51 -4.40 14.15
C MET A 23 9.34 -5.90 14.39
N ASN A 24 10.42 -6.68 14.26
CA ASN A 24 10.39 -8.13 14.17
C ASN A 24 9.40 -8.60 13.09
N GLY A 25 9.61 -8.07 11.88
CA GLY A 25 8.77 -8.27 10.71
C GLY A 25 9.45 -9.02 9.57
N VAL A 26 8.75 -9.12 8.45
CA VAL A 26 9.24 -9.73 7.21
C VAL A 26 9.17 -8.72 6.08
N VAL A 27 10.20 -8.70 5.22
CA VAL A 27 10.21 -7.92 3.98
C VAL A 27 9.69 -8.80 2.85
N VAL A 28 8.81 -8.25 2.02
CA VAL A 28 8.30 -8.89 0.81
C VAL A 28 8.30 -7.91 -0.35
N ASP A 29 8.44 -8.42 -1.57
CA ASP A 29 8.40 -7.59 -2.77
C ASP A 29 6.99 -7.00 -2.98
N PHE A 30 6.90 -5.83 -3.62
CA PHE A 30 5.61 -5.25 -3.98
C PHE A 30 5.48 -5.07 -5.50
N PRO A 31 5.03 -6.12 -6.22
CA PRO A 31 4.95 -6.12 -7.68
C PRO A 31 4.15 -4.96 -8.31
N PRO A 32 3.07 -4.42 -7.69
CA PRO A 32 2.34 -3.29 -8.29
C PRO A 32 3.17 -2.02 -8.53
N ASN A 33 4.32 -1.86 -7.85
CA ASN A 33 5.29 -0.81 -8.13
C ASN A 33 6.72 -1.39 -8.11
N PRO A 34 7.29 -1.78 -9.26
CA PRO A 34 8.58 -2.47 -9.31
C PRO A 34 9.70 -1.76 -8.54
N GLY A 35 10.51 -2.53 -7.81
CA GLY A 35 11.58 -2.03 -6.94
C GLY A 35 11.11 -1.53 -5.57
N SER A 36 9.83 -1.76 -5.25
CA SER A 36 9.25 -1.46 -3.95
C SER A 36 9.13 -2.72 -3.10
N CYS A 37 9.07 -2.55 -1.79
CA CYS A 37 8.81 -3.63 -0.86
C CYS A 37 7.78 -3.23 0.19
N MET A 38 7.24 -4.23 0.89
CA MET A 38 6.42 -4.07 2.08
C MET A 38 7.11 -4.76 3.25
N VAL A 39 6.98 -4.16 4.42
CA VAL A 39 7.38 -4.78 5.69
C VAL A 39 6.12 -5.09 6.48
N PHE A 40 5.95 -6.34 6.88
CA PHE A 40 4.80 -6.81 7.65
C PHE A 40 5.21 -7.27 9.04
N LYS A 41 4.35 -7.03 10.03
CA LYS A 41 4.47 -7.59 11.38
C LYS A 41 3.29 -8.51 11.70
N ALA A 42 3.60 -9.69 12.22
CA ALA A 42 2.63 -10.70 12.68
C ALA A 42 1.96 -10.34 14.02
N ASP A 43 1.35 -9.16 14.14
CA ASP A 43 0.72 -8.70 15.38
C ASP A 43 -0.80 -8.82 15.41
N GLY A 44 -1.40 -9.38 14.34
CA GLY A 44 -2.86 -9.49 14.19
C GLY A 44 -3.58 -8.15 13.99
N LEU A 45 -2.86 -7.04 13.90
CA LEU A 45 -3.42 -5.69 13.75
C LEU A 45 -3.28 -5.15 12.31
N GLY A 46 -2.57 -5.85 11.43
CA GLY A 46 -2.35 -5.39 10.06
C GLY A 46 -1.20 -4.39 9.95
N THR A 47 -0.29 -4.35 10.93
CA THR A 47 0.83 -3.40 10.95
C THR A 47 1.77 -3.64 9.77
N ALA A 48 1.89 -2.65 8.89
CA ALA A 48 2.79 -2.72 7.75
C ALA A 48 3.43 -1.37 7.36
N ILE A 49 4.52 -1.42 6.60
CA ILE A 49 5.16 -0.26 5.99
C ILE A 49 5.39 -0.56 4.51
N GLU A 50 4.88 0.29 3.63
CA GLU A 50 5.17 0.24 2.20
C GLU A 50 6.33 1.18 1.88
N ILE A 51 7.31 0.72 1.10
CA ILE A 51 8.53 1.47 0.82
C ILE A 51 8.73 1.52 -0.68
N TYR A 52 8.67 2.73 -1.21
CA TYR A 52 8.69 3.01 -2.64
C TYR A 52 10.01 3.65 -3.08
N PRO A 53 10.52 3.38 -4.30
CA PRO A 53 11.62 4.13 -4.87
C PRO A 53 11.34 5.64 -4.85
N ALA A 54 12.31 6.45 -4.41
CA ALA A 54 12.19 7.91 -4.42
C ALA A 54 11.89 8.40 -5.84
N GLY A 55 10.80 9.16 -6.01
CA GLY A 55 10.26 9.59 -7.32
C GLY A 55 9.03 8.81 -7.79
N SER A 56 8.66 7.71 -7.12
CA SER A 56 7.33 7.09 -7.28
C SER A 56 6.24 8.04 -6.81
N VAL A 57 5.13 8.06 -7.53
CA VAL A 57 3.92 8.81 -7.15
C VAL A 57 2.68 7.98 -7.41
N MET A 58 1.59 8.36 -6.73
CA MET A 58 0.27 7.79 -6.99
C MET A 58 -0.60 8.74 -7.79
N GLU A 59 -1.30 8.20 -8.77
CA GLU A 59 -2.32 8.90 -9.55
C GLU A 59 -3.67 8.23 -9.40
N ARG A 60 -4.73 9.04 -9.53
CA ARG A 60 -6.12 8.54 -9.52
C ARG A 60 -6.35 7.69 -10.77
N ASN A 61 -7.01 6.54 -10.58
CA ASN A 61 -7.33 5.59 -11.63
C ASN A 61 -8.78 5.08 -11.53
N GLY A 62 -9.71 5.88 -11.00
CA GLY A 62 -11.09 5.48 -10.84
C GLY A 62 -11.23 4.24 -9.95
N GLU A 63 -12.03 3.26 -10.35
CA GLU A 63 -12.08 1.93 -9.74
C GLU A 63 -11.06 1.03 -10.46
N PRO A 64 -10.07 0.41 -9.78
CA PRO A 64 -10.02 0.06 -8.35
C PRO A 64 -9.22 1.02 -7.43
N GLY A 65 -8.98 2.26 -7.84
CA GLY A 65 -8.47 3.31 -6.95
C GLY A 65 -7.34 4.12 -7.57
N ALA A 66 -6.10 3.82 -7.18
CA ALA A 66 -4.91 4.55 -7.59
C ALA A 66 -3.88 3.62 -8.26
N ILE A 67 -3.07 4.19 -9.15
CA ILE A 67 -1.94 3.53 -9.81
C ILE A 67 -0.63 4.19 -9.39
N PHE A 68 0.47 3.43 -9.51
CA PHE A 68 1.82 3.95 -9.32
C PHE A 68 2.43 4.35 -10.66
N VAL A 69 2.99 5.55 -10.70
CA VAL A 69 3.77 6.04 -11.84
C VAL A 69 5.07 6.66 -11.34
N ARG A 70 6.03 6.82 -12.26
CA ARG A 70 7.28 7.53 -11.98
C ARG A 70 7.14 8.99 -12.38
N GLN A 71 7.37 9.92 -11.47
CA GLN A 71 7.41 11.34 -11.83
C GLN A 71 8.69 11.69 -12.60
N PRO A 72 8.61 12.58 -13.61
CA PRO A 72 9.77 13.21 -14.20
C PRO A 72 10.56 14.03 -13.16
N ASP A 73 11.88 14.11 -13.34
CA ASP A 73 12.73 14.96 -12.51
C ASP A 73 12.27 16.43 -12.60
N GLY A 74 12.10 17.07 -11.43
CA GLY A 74 11.71 18.47 -11.34
C GLY A 74 10.20 18.77 -11.44
N ALA A 75 9.34 17.75 -11.53
CA ALA A 75 7.89 17.93 -11.47
C ALA A 75 7.40 18.38 -10.07
N ASP A 76 6.22 19.00 -10.02
CA ASP A 76 5.53 19.30 -8.75
C ASP A 76 5.36 18.00 -7.94
N ARG A 77 5.97 17.95 -6.75
CA ARG A 77 6.18 16.74 -5.95
C ARG A 77 4.83 16.18 -5.49
N ARG A 78 4.28 15.23 -6.25
CA ARG A 78 3.28 14.32 -5.69
C ARG A 78 4.03 13.29 -4.88
N SER A 79 3.43 12.85 -3.78
CA SER A 79 4.03 11.85 -2.89
C SER A 79 3.37 10.50 -3.14
N PRO A 80 4.09 9.37 -2.99
CA PRO A 80 3.44 8.08 -2.88
C PRO A 80 2.88 7.85 -1.46
N THR A 81 3.09 8.79 -0.52
CA THR A 81 2.63 8.70 0.87
C THR A 81 1.11 8.58 0.96
N HIS A 82 0.68 7.51 1.59
CA HIS A 82 -0.68 7.22 1.97
C HIS A 82 -0.68 6.31 3.20
N PHE A 83 -1.85 6.07 3.77
CA PHE A 83 -2.01 5.19 4.92
C PHE A 83 -3.43 4.64 4.97
N ALA A 84 -3.58 3.44 5.55
CA ALA A 84 -4.88 2.87 5.88
C ALA A 84 -5.26 3.20 7.32
N LEU A 85 -6.43 3.80 7.49
CA LEU A 85 -6.96 4.21 8.78
C LEU A 85 -8.32 3.56 9.04
N SER A 86 -8.42 2.79 10.12
CA SER A 86 -9.71 2.39 10.68
C SER A 86 -10.39 3.56 11.39
N VAL A 87 -11.65 3.78 11.05
CA VAL A 87 -12.56 4.78 11.62
C VAL A 87 -13.91 4.13 11.96
N GLU A 88 -14.66 4.73 12.90
CA GLU A 88 -16.00 4.24 13.27
C GLU A 88 -17.10 4.66 12.28
N MET A 89 -16.79 5.60 11.37
CA MET A 89 -17.73 6.09 10.36
C MET A 89 -18.02 5.01 9.31
N SER A 90 -19.26 4.97 8.85
CA SER A 90 -19.67 4.13 7.73
C SER A 90 -19.02 4.58 6.40
N PRO A 91 -18.91 3.71 5.39
CA PRO A 91 -18.39 4.08 4.08
C PRO A 91 -19.12 5.28 3.45
N ASP A 92 -20.46 5.31 3.53
CA ASP A 92 -21.28 6.40 2.97
C ASP A 92 -20.97 7.75 3.63
N GLU A 93 -20.76 7.78 4.95
CA GLU A 93 -20.37 9.00 5.67
C GLU A 93 -18.99 9.50 5.26
N VAL A 94 -18.03 8.58 5.04
CA VAL A 94 -16.69 8.94 4.55
C VAL A 94 -16.78 9.54 3.15
N LEU A 95 -17.54 8.91 2.25
CA LEU A 95 -17.75 9.40 0.88
C LEU A 95 -18.45 10.77 0.86
N ALA A 96 -19.47 10.97 1.70
CA ALA A 96 -20.17 12.25 1.81
C ALA A 96 -19.23 13.38 2.29
N ARG A 97 -18.33 13.09 3.25
CA ARG A 97 -17.34 14.07 3.73
C ARG A 97 -16.29 14.41 2.67
N ALA A 98 -15.85 13.43 1.88
CA ALA A 98 -14.95 13.67 0.76
C ALA A 98 -15.64 14.53 -0.33
N ALA A 99 -16.87 14.18 -0.71
CA ALA A 99 -17.66 14.93 -1.68
C ALA A 99 -17.90 16.39 -1.24
N ALA A 100 -18.17 16.62 0.04
CA ALA A 100 -18.32 17.97 0.61
C ALA A 100 -17.05 18.83 0.50
N LYS A 101 -15.88 18.22 0.27
CA LYS A 101 -14.60 18.89 0.01
C LYS A 101 -14.24 18.93 -1.49
N GLY A 102 -15.06 18.37 -2.36
CA GLY A 102 -14.75 18.19 -3.77
C GLY A 102 -13.60 17.20 -4.01
N TRP A 103 -13.41 16.24 -3.10
CA TRP A 103 -12.36 15.22 -3.21
C TRP A 103 -12.89 13.96 -3.89
N ASP A 104 -12.06 13.34 -4.71
CA ASP A 104 -12.32 12.02 -5.26
C ASP A 104 -12.17 10.96 -4.16
N ALA A 105 -13.17 10.11 -4.00
CA ALA A 105 -13.15 8.98 -3.09
C ALA A 105 -13.88 7.79 -3.72
N PHE A 106 -13.31 6.60 -3.54
CA PHE A 106 -13.78 5.38 -4.18
C PHE A 106 -13.90 4.28 -3.11
N VAL A 107 -14.88 3.40 -3.28
CA VAL A 107 -14.94 2.14 -2.52
C VAL A 107 -14.01 1.16 -3.23
N CYS A 108 -12.89 0.82 -2.59
CA CYS A 108 -11.95 -0.16 -3.11
C CYS A 108 -12.05 -1.44 -2.29
N ASP A 109 -12.66 -2.50 -2.82
CA ASP A 109 -12.56 -3.84 -2.24
C ASP A 109 -11.25 -4.48 -2.69
N ARG A 110 -10.39 -4.80 -1.73
CA ARG A 110 -9.08 -5.44 -1.95
C ARG A 110 -9.04 -6.87 -1.41
N GLY A 111 -10.16 -7.59 -1.47
CA GLY A 111 -10.24 -8.98 -1.02
C GLY A 111 -10.48 -9.11 0.49
N GLY A 112 -11.03 -8.07 1.12
CA GLY A 112 -11.63 -8.15 2.46
C GLY A 112 -10.71 -8.33 3.67
N HIS A 113 -9.37 -8.36 3.57
CA HIS A 113 -8.53 -8.73 4.73
C HIS A 113 -7.45 -7.68 5.06
N LEU A 114 -7.70 -6.87 6.09
CA LEU A 114 -6.62 -6.22 6.87
C LEU A 114 -5.75 -7.26 7.62
N GLY A 115 -6.20 -8.53 7.66
CA GLY A 115 -5.44 -9.69 8.16
C GLY A 115 -4.31 -10.18 7.24
N PHE A 116 -4.19 -9.61 6.03
CA PHE A 116 -3.14 -9.95 5.06
C PHE A 116 -1.72 -9.89 5.67
N ALA A 117 -1.43 -8.88 6.49
CA ALA A 117 -0.13 -8.76 7.17
C ALA A 117 0.20 -9.98 8.05
N ASN A 118 -0.82 -10.52 8.73
CA ASN A 118 -0.65 -11.65 9.65
C ASN A 118 -0.50 -12.97 8.87
N GLU A 119 -1.22 -13.14 7.77
CA GLU A 119 -1.04 -14.27 6.86
C GLU A 119 0.38 -14.25 6.28
N VAL A 120 0.80 -13.14 5.64
CA VAL A 120 2.13 -12.96 5.04
C VAL A 120 3.26 -13.30 6.01
N SER A 121 3.15 -12.83 7.26
CA SER A 121 4.20 -13.00 8.26
C SER A 121 4.28 -14.41 8.85
N THR A 122 3.31 -15.29 8.60
CA THR A 122 3.25 -16.65 9.18
C THR A 122 3.50 -17.77 8.17
N MET A 123 3.71 -17.45 6.89
CA MET A 123 3.98 -18.44 5.83
C MET A 123 5.46 -18.73 5.62
N SER A 124 5.73 -19.93 5.11
CA SER A 124 7.08 -20.40 4.77
C SER A 124 7.68 -19.70 3.53
N ASP A 125 6.85 -19.17 2.64
CA ASP A 125 7.24 -18.31 1.51
C ASP A 125 6.31 -17.08 1.49
N PRO A 126 6.72 -15.97 2.14
CA PRO A 126 5.90 -14.77 2.24
C PRO A 126 5.60 -14.10 0.90
N ASN A 127 6.47 -14.26 -0.11
CA ASN A 127 6.28 -13.66 -1.43
C ASN A 127 5.15 -14.36 -2.22
N ALA A 128 4.98 -15.67 -2.04
CA ALA A 128 3.91 -16.44 -2.70
C ALA A 128 2.48 -15.98 -2.30
N ALA A 129 2.31 -15.35 -1.13
CA ALA A 129 1.00 -14.84 -0.74
C ALA A 129 0.57 -13.59 -1.50
N LEU A 130 1.50 -12.70 -1.83
CA LEU A 130 1.19 -11.52 -2.64
C LEU A 130 0.63 -11.92 -4.01
N ASP A 131 1.14 -13.01 -4.58
CA ASP A 131 0.67 -13.55 -5.86
C ASP A 131 -0.73 -14.19 -5.77
N SER A 132 -1.10 -14.73 -4.61
CA SER A 132 -2.46 -15.25 -4.37
C SER A 132 -3.48 -14.15 -4.02
N HIS A 133 -3.00 -12.99 -3.54
CA HIS A 133 -3.78 -11.84 -3.10
C HIS A 133 -3.89 -10.74 -4.19
N GLN A 134 -4.00 -11.15 -5.45
CA GLN A 134 -4.08 -10.28 -6.63
C GLN A 134 -5.47 -9.68 -6.96
N PRO A 135 -6.16 -8.96 -6.04
CA PRO A 135 -6.94 -7.79 -6.47
C PRO A 135 -6.07 -6.57 -6.79
N GLN A 136 -4.85 -6.48 -6.27
CA GLN A 136 -3.97 -5.31 -6.44
C GLN A 136 -3.27 -5.26 -7.82
N ALA A 137 -3.06 -6.43 -8.45
CA ALA A 137 -2.32 -6.56 -9.71
C ALA A 137 -3.18 -6.50 -11.00
N LYS A 138 -4.52 -6.60 -10.89
CA LYS A 138 -5.42 -6.53 -12.06
C LYS A 138 -5.47 -5.15 -12.73
N THR A 139 -4.78 -4.15 -12.18
CA THR A 139 -4.69 -2.80 -12.71
C THR A 139 -3.75 -2.64 -13.92
N LEU A 140 -3.18 -3.74 -14.44
CA LEU A 140 -2.16 -3.70 -15.50
C LEU A 140 -2.50 -4.47 -16.79
N GLU A 141 -3.73 -4.96 -16.96
CA GLU A 141 -4.16 -5.45 -18.27
C GLU A 141 -4.59 -4.24 -19.13
N PRO A 142 -3.85 -3.84 -20.17
CA PRO A 142 -4.36 -2.88 -21.14
C PRO A 142 -5.56 -3.49 -21.86
N ALA A 143 -6.63 -2.69 -22.01
CA ALA A 143 -7.73 -3.01 -22.93
C ALA A 143 -7.26 -3.02 -24.39
#